data_AF-A0A2B7ZX28-F1
#
_entry.id   AF-A0A2B7ZX28-F1
#
_cell.length_a   1.000
_cell.length_b   1.000
_cell.length_c   1.000
_cell.angle_alpha   90.00
_cell.angle_beta   90.00
_cell.angle_gamma   90.00
#
_symmetry.space_group_name_H-M   'P 1'
#
loop_
_entity.id
_entity.type
_entity.pdbx_description
1 polymer ?
#
loop_
_entity_poly.entity_id
_entity_poly.type
_entity_poly.pdbx_seq_one_letter_code
_entity_poly.pdbx_strand_id
1 'polypeptide(L)'
;MVTGVAKGTVTITAVSKDGSNLTGAVTLAVVPQARTIAINPPAPLVRIGAAAMALTAAVSPSDAMQAVTWSCSDPSKAAIDASGLVTPIAPGTTTITAVAADGSGAAGIATLIVMGSNDVAIALGDENFLMPVPAAGGIVTIANAPRTIASAIAAVKVTLAAEPRSVIKIGSANFTQGQTVNFTVPVTFTVTAQDGTAASYTLGIAAYDAVSNPYGIYTVAHLNDVRNNKAGSYKMMNNITLPARDAAGAAAIGISDYADKGWLPIAHDASVNFGAVPPAVTNGFTGTFDGGNFSIDNFYIRRNAAADNYIGLFGITSNASISNTGIRGSVSPS
;
A
#
# COMPACT_ATOMS: atom_id res chain seq x y z
N MET A 1 -32.97 -22.71 10.44
CA MET A 1 -32.00 -21.99 9.58
C MET A 1 -32.38 -20.52 9.61
N VAL A 2 -31.43 -19.62 9.88
CA VAL A 2 -31.66 -18.17 9.96
C VAL A 2 -30.85 -17.52 8.84
N THR A 3 -31.45 -16.60 8.08
CA THR A 3 -30.80 -15.87 6.99
C THR A 3 -30.79 -14.38 7.33
N GLY A 4 -29.61 -13.76 7.32
CA GLY A 4 -29.49 -12.31 7.48
C GLY A 4 -30.00 -11.57 6.24
N VAL A 5 -30.84 -10.54 6.43
CA VAL A 5 -31.43 -9.76 5.33
C VAL A 5 -30.83 -8.36 5.25
N ALA A 6 -30.66 -7.69 6.39
CA ALA A 6 -30.10 -6.35 6.47
C ALA A 6 -29.25 -6.21 7.74
N LYS A 7 -28.28 -5.28 7.72
CA LYS A 7 -27.45 -4.96 8.88
C LYS A 7 -28.34 -4.57 10.07
N GLY A 8 -28.02 -5.12 11.24
CA GLY A 8 -28.72 -4.78 12.48
C GLY A 8 -28.65 -5.87 13.51
N THR A 9 -29.18 -5.56 14.69
CA THR A 9 -29.31 -6.51 15.79
C THR A 9 -30.72 -7.06 15.81
N VAL A 10 -30.86 -8.38 15.80
CA VAL A 10 -32.15 -9.09 15.86
C VAL A 10 -32.15 -10.01 17.07
N THR A 11 -33.26 -10.03 17.82
CA THR A 11 -33.48 -11.01 18.89
C THR A 11 -34.40 -12.09 18.36
N ILE A 12 -33.96 -13.35 18.43
CA ILE A 12 -34.76 -14.51 18.09
C ILE A 12 -35.21 -15.15 19.39
N THR A 13 -36.53 -15.27 19.57
CA THR A 13 -37.14 -15.89 20.75
C THR A 13 -37.78 -17.22 20.37
N ALA A 14 -37.37 -18.29 21.02
CA ALA A 14 -38.05 -19.57 21.01
C ALA A 14 -39.02 -19.65 22.21
N VAL A 15 -40.20 -20.22 21.99
CA VAL A 15 -41.21 -20.45 23.04
C VAL A 15 -41.54 -21.93 23.08
N SER A 16 -41.61 -22.52 24.28
CA SER A 16 -41.97 -23.91 24.45
C SER A 16 -43.41 -24.17 24.00
N LYS A 17 -43.59 -25.25 23.24
CA LYS A 17 -44.90 -25.63 22.66
C LYS A 17 -45.80 -26.40 23.64
N ASP A 18 -45.24 -26.91 24.73
CA ASP A 18 -45.94 -27.74 25.73
C ASP A 18 -46.83 -26.95 26.71
N GLY A 19 -47.01 -25.64 26.49
CA GLY A 19 -47.85 -24.79 27.33
C GLY A 19 -47.16 -24.29 28.61
N SER A 20 -45.88 -24.63 28.83
CA SER A 20 -45.11 -24.16 29.99
C SER A 20 -44.72 -22.67 29.93
N ASN A 21 -44.93 -22.00 28.80
CA ASN A 21 -44.54 -20.60 28.55
C ASN A 21 -43.04 -20.29 28.76
N LEU A 22 -42.18 -21.30 28.76
CA LEU A 22 -40.74 -21.10 28.81
C LEU A 22 -40.26 -20.46 27.51
N THR A 23 -39.42 -19.43 27.63
CA THR A 23 -38.81 -18.74 26.49
C THR A 23 -37.29 -18.78 26.57
N GLY A 24 -36.65 -18.89 25.41
CA GLY A 24 -35.21 -18.71 25.25
C GLY A 24 -34.97 -17.68 24.16
N ALA A 25 -34.11 -16.69 24.42
CA ALA A 25 -33.80 -15.65 23.45
C ALA A 25 -32.30 -15.68 23.09
N VAL A 26 -32.00 -15.43 21.83
CA VAL A 26 -30.64 -15.20 21.35
C VAL A 26 -30.61 -13.91 20.54
N THR A 27 -29.60 -13.08 20.80
CA THR A 27 -29.37 -11.86 20.04
C THR A 27 -28.31 -12.13 18.98
N LEU A 28 -28.64 -11.81 17.72
CA LEU A 28 -27.73 -11.93 16.57
C LEU A 28 -27.45 -10.53 16.01
N ALA A 29 -26.21 -10.30 15.58
CA ALA A 29 -25.84 -9.12 14.81
C ALA A 29 -25.58 -9.53 13.36
N VAL A 30 -26.27 -8.88 12.42
CA VAL A 30 -25.99 -8.98 10.98
C VAL A 30 -25.01 -7.88 10.62
N VAL A 31 -23.82 -8.25 10.18
CA VAL A 31 -22.75 -7.35 9.71
C VAL A 31 -22.67 -7.36 8.18
N PRO A 32 -22.15 -6.29 7.55
CA PRO A 32 -21.87 -6.31 6.11
C PRO A 32 -20.77 -7.32 5.77
N GLN A 33 -20.76 -7.78 4.52
CA GLN A 33 -19.66 -8.58 3.98
C GLN A 33 -18.38 -7.74 3.81
N ALA A 34 -17.25 -8.35 4.13
CA ALA A 34 -15.91 -7.89 3.83
C ALA A 34 -15.75 -7.68 2.32
N ARG A 35 -15.05 -6.62 1.94
CA ARG A 35 -14.92 -6.18 0.53
C ARG A 35 -13.48 -6.06 0.10
N THR A 36 -12.64 -5.48 0.96
CA THR A 36 -11.20 -5.42 0.75
C THR A 36 -10.48 -5.80 2.03
N ILE A 37 -9.23 -6.26 1.87
CA ILE A 37 -8.34 -6.53 2.98
C ILE A 37 -7.00 -5.90 2.63
N ALA A 38 -6.51 -5.01 3.50
CA ALA A 38 -5.16 -4.47 3.40
C ALA A 38 -4.24 -5.21 4.39
N ILE A 39 -3.18 -5.83 3.88
CA ILE A 39 -2.14 -6.44 4.72
C ILE A 39 -1.13 -5.36 5.10
N ASN A 40 -0.78 -5.28 6.38
CA ASN A 40 0.23 -4.36 6.89
C ASN A 40 1.38 -5.10 7.60
N PRO A 41 2.65 -4.72 7.32
CA PRO A 41 3.07 -3.78 6.28
C PRO A 41 2.80 -4.32 4.85
N PRO A 42 2.60 -3.44 3.86
CA PRO A 42 2.25 -3.83 2.49
C PRO A 42 3.37 -4.53 1.73
N ALA A 43 4.63 -4.30 2.14
CA ALA A 43 5.82 -4.96 1.63
C ALA A 43 6.57 -5.60 2.80
N PRO A 44 6.09 -6.75 3.33
CA PRO A 44 6.71 -7.38 4.48
C PRO A 44 8.05 -8.02 4.10
N LEU A 45 9.00 -7.97 5.03
CA LEU A 45 10.33 -8.49 4.86
C LEU A 45 10.81 -9.13 6.15
N VAL A 46 11.26 -10.38 6.04
CA VAL A 46 11.71 -11.20 7.16
C VAL A 46 13.10 -11.77 6.87
N ARG A 47 13.85 -12.06 7.93
CA ARG A 47 15.22 -12.59 7.85
C ARG A 47 15.31 -13.92 8.58
N ILE A 48 15.91 -14.92 7.96
CA ILE A 48 16.21 -16.20 8.61
C ILE A 48 17.09 -15.95 9.85
N GLY A 49 16.68 -16.51 10.99
CA GLY A 49 17.36 -16.32 12.28
C GLY A 49 16.97 -15.05 13.05
N ALA A 50 16.14 -14.17 12.47
CA ALA A 50 15.52 -13.07 13.19
C ALA A 50 14.20 -13.50 13.87
N ALA A 51 13.66 -12.63 14.72
CA ALA A 51 12.34 -12.84 15.31
C ALA A 51 11.26 -12.89 14.22
N ALA A 52 10.22 -13.69 14.46
CA ALA A 52 9.06 -13.78 13.58
C ALA A 52 8.34 -12.41 13.49
N MET A 53 7.72 -12.15 12.33
CA MET A 53 7.08 -10.87 12.02
C MET A 53 5.57 -11.00 12.06
N ALA A 54 4.89 -10.14 12.80
CA ALA A 54 3.43 -10.08 12.79
C ALA A 54 2.92 -9.26 11.60
N LEU A 55 2.06 -9.86 10.79
CA LEU A 55 1.24 -9.15 9.80
C LEU A 55 -0.14 -8.88 10.38
N THR A 56 -0.71 -7.73 10.05
CA THR A 56 -2.12 -7.43 10.35
C THR A 56 -2.92 -7.33 9.06
N ALA A 57 -4.19 -7.71 9.13
CA ALA A 57 -5.15 -7.58 8.05
C ALA A 57 -6.23 -6.57 8.47
N ALA A 58 -6.32 -5.45 7.76
CA ALA A 58 -7.39 -4.48 7.93
C ALA A 58 -8.52 -4.81 6.95
N VAL A 59 -9.62 -5.37 7.48
CA VAL A 59 -10.80 -5.72 6.67
C VAL A 59 -11.72 -4.51 6.56
N SER A 60 -12.15 -4.20 5.34
CA SER A 60 -13.10 -3.12 5.07
C SER A 60 -14.46 -3.69 4.61
N PRO A 61 -15.59 -3.15 5.11
CA PRO A 61 -15.68 -2.04 6.06
C PRO A 61 -15.31 -2.45 7.50
N SER A 62 -15.04 -1.45 8.36
CA SER A 62 -14.60 -1.63 9.75
C SER A 62 -15.61 -2.39 10.63
N ASP A 63 -16.89 -2.35 10.25
CA ASP A 63 -18.01 -3.01 10.92
C ASP A 63 -18.34 -4.39 10.32
N ALA A 64 -17.59 -4.85 9.32
CA ALA A 64 -17.64 -6.23 8.85
C ALA A 64 -16.95 -7.19 9.83
N MET A 65 -17.10 -8.48 9.59
CA MET A 65 -16.32 -9.51 10.29
C MET A 65 -14.83 -9.34 9.99
N GLN A 66 -14.03 -9.05 11.02
CA GLN A 66 -12.59 -8.77 10.89
C GLN A 66 -11.73 -10.03 10.82
N ALA A 67 -12.32 -11.21 10.99
CA ALA A 67 -11.59 -12.47 10.94
C ALA A 67 -11.14 -12.79 9.51
N VAL A 68 -9.89 -13.22 9.38
CA VAL A 68 -9.29 -13.63 8.11
C VAL A 68 -8.63 -15.00 8.24
N THR A 69 -8.50 -15.70 7.13
CA THR A 69 -7.68 -16.90 6.99
C THR A 69 -6.42 -16.55 6.21
N TRP A 70 -5.26 -16.87 6.78
CA TRP A 70 -3.97 -16.63 6.16
C TRP A 70 -3.49 -17.83 5.34
N SER A 71 -2.77 -17.56 4.27
CA SER A 71 -2.08 -18.57 3.47
C SER A 71 -0.79 -18.02 2.86
N CYS A 72 0.13 -18.92 2.55
CA CYS A 72 1.40 -18.63 1.88
C CYS A 72 1.48 -19.49 0.61
N SER A 73 1.79 -18.88 -0.53
CA SER A 73 1.87 -19.58 -1.82
C SER A 73 3.03 -20.57 -1.90
N ASP A 74 4.12 -20.30 -1.16
CA ASP A 74 5.29 -21.17 -1.08
C ASP A 74 5.73 -21.36 0.38
N PRO A 75 5.22 -22.41 1.05
CA PRO A 75 5.60 -22.76 2.42
C PRO A 75 7.06 -23.19 2.58
N SER A 76 7.81 -23.40 1.49
CA SER A 76 9.25 -23.66 1.58
C SER A 76 10.05 -22.39 1.87
N LYS A 77 9.47 -21.20 1.62
CA LYS A 77 10.11 -19.89 1.86
C LYS A 77 9.74 -19.31 3.21
N ALA A 78 8.46 -19.34 3.57
CA ALA A 78 7.97 -18.87 4.85
C ALA A 78 6.68 -19.59 5.27
N ALA A 79 6.50 -19.74 6.58
CA ALA A 79 5.24 -20.16 7.18
C ALA A 79 4.50 -18.95 7.74
N ILE A 80 3.17 -18.97 7.71
CA ILE A 80 2.31 -18.00 8.37
C ILE A 80 1.28 -18.75 9.21
N ASP A 81 1.08 -18.34 10.46
CA ASP A 81 0.09 -18.94 11.35
C ASP A 81 -1.29 -18.24 11.29
N ALA A 82 -2.26 -18.78 12.04
CA ALA A 82 -3.62 -18.24 12.09
C ALA A 82 -3.70 -16.82 12.68
N SER A 83 -2.71 -16.38 13.45
CA SER A 83 -2.63 -15.02 14.00
C SER A 83 -1.98 -14.02 13.05
N GLY A 84 -1.43 -14.48 11.91
CA GLY A 84 -0.67 -13.66 10.98
C GLY A 84 0.82 -13.56 11.31
N LEU A 85 1.34 -14.44 12.17
CA LEU A 85 2.76 -14.46 12.51
C LEU A 85 3.55 -15.22 11.41
N VAL A 86 4.47 -14.52 10.78
CA VAL A 86 5.31 -15.02 9.69
C VAL A 86 6.65 -15.50 10.21
N THR A 87 6.98 -16.75 9.92
CA THR A 87 8.27 -17.38 10.23
C THR A 87 9.06 -17.63 8.94
N PRO A 88 10.27 -17.06 8.81
CA PRO A 88 11.14 -17.28 7.64
C PRO A 88 11.73 -18.70 7.64
N ILE A 89 11.81 -19.34 6.47
CA ILE A 89 12.34 -20.70 6.29
C ILE A 89 13.53 -20.71 5.33
N ALA A 90 13.38 -20.16 4.12
CA ALA A 90 14.42 -20.15 3.09
C ALA A 90 14.38 -18.86 2.26
N PRO A 91 15.53 -18.38 1.74
CA PRO A 91 15.56 -17.14 0.97
C PRO A 91 14.72 -17.23 -0.32
N GLY A 92 14.11 -16.11 -0.68
CA GLY A 92 13.29 -15.96 -1.88
C GLY A 92 12.09 -15.03 -1.69
N THR A 93 11.19 -15.04 -2.66
CA THR A 93 9.92 -14.30 -2.59
C THR A 93 8.75 -15.29 -2.54
N THR A 94 7.72 -14.94 -1.78
CA THR A 94 6.48 -15.71 -1.71
C THR A 94 5.29 -14.76 -1.54
N THR A 95 4.09 -15.22 -1.83
CA THR A 95 2.87 -14.42 -1.72
C THR A 95 2.10 -14.82 -0.48
N ILE A 96 1.83 -13.85 0.40
CA ILE A 96 0.94 -14.01 1.55
C ILE A 96 -0.44 -13.51 1.16
N THR A 97 -1.46 -14.32 1.45
CA THR A 97 -2.85 -13.99 1.17
C THR A 97 -3.67 -14.08 2.46
N ALA A 98 -4.41 -13.02 2.77
CA ALA A 98 -5.45 -13.00 3.80
C ALA A 98 -6.81 -13.03 3.12
N VAL A 99 -7.67 -14.00 3.43
CA VAL A 99 -9.03 -14.14 2.88
C VAL A 99 -10.05 -13.89 3.98
N ALA A 100 -11.10 -13.13 3.71
CA ALA A 100 -12.17 -12.87 4.67
C ALA A 100 -12.86 -14.17 5.08
N ALA A 101 -13.08 -14.35 6.39
CA ALA A 101 -13.71 -15.55 6.93
C ALA A 101 -15.24 -15.58 6.79
N ASP A 102 -15.85 -14.48 6.32
CA ASP A 102 -17.30 -14.32 6.18
C ASP A 102 -17.86 -14.88 4.86
N GLY A 103 -17.01 -15.51 4.05
CA GLY A 103 -17.38 -16.09 2.76
C GLY A 103 -17.57 -15.08 1.63
N SER A 104 -17.23 -13.80 1.81
CA SER A 104 -17.36 -12.80 0.74
C SER A 104 -16.38 -13.00 -0.42
N GLY A 105 -15.31 -13.76 -0.18
CA GLY A 105 -14.20 -13.93 -1.13
C GLY A 105 -13.25 -12.73 -1.19
N ALA A 106 -13.44 -11.70 -0.37
CA ALA A 106 -12.50 -10.59 -0.28
C ALA A 106 -11.12 -11.10 0.18
N ALA A 107 -10.08 -10.67 -0.52
CA ALA A 107 -8.71 -11.06 -0.24
C ALA A 107 -7.75 -9.88 -0.29
N GLY A 108 -6.75 -9.92 0.59
CA GLY A 108 -5.59 -9.04 0.60
C GLY A 108 -4.37 -9.85 0.23
N ILE A 109 -3.49 -9.28 -0.58
CA ILE A 109 -2.29 -9.96 -1.08
C ILE A 109 -1.08 -9.08 -0.79
N ALA A 110 -0.03 -9.68 -0.24
CA ALA A 110 1.26 -9.03 -0.04
C ALA A 110 2.38 -9.95 -0.55
N THR A 111 3.35 -9.35 -1.25
CA THR A 111 4.59 -10.07 -1.62
C THR A 111 5.55 -10.01 -0.44
N LEU A 112 5.82 -11.16 0.15
CA LEU A 112 6.81 -11.33 1.22
C LEU A 112 8.18 -11.61 0.62
N ILE A 113 9.18 -10.86 1.09
CA ILE A 113 10.59 -11.13 0.81
C ILE A 113 11.20 -11.83 2.02
N VAL A 114 11.72 -13.04 1.81
CA VAL A 114 12.47 -13.79 2.82
C VAL A 114 13.94 -13.67 2.49
N MET A 115 14.68 -13.08 3.43
CA MET A 115 16.11 -12.92 3.33
C MET A 115 16.84 -14.06 4.04
N GLY A 116 17.97 -14.47 3.45
CA GLY A 116 18.99 -15.24 4.13
C GLY A 116 19.50 -14.53 5.38
N SER A 117 20.08 -15.29 6.31
CA SER A 117 20.65 -14.76 7.54
C SER A 117 21.64 -13.63 7.28
N ASN A 118 22.41 -13.74 6.18
CA ASN A 118 23.49 -12.83 5.83
C ASN A 118 23.13 -11.84 4.71
N ASP A 119 21.88 -11.85 4.21
CA ASP A 119 21.46 -10.97 3.10
C ASP A 119 21.32 -9.51 3.57
N VAL A 120 21.14 -8.55 2.66
CA VAL A 120 21.04 -7.13 3.01
C VAL A 120 19.78 -6.53 2.43
N ALA A 121 18.79 -6.15 3.23
CA ALA A 121 17.64 -5.39 2.70
C ALA A 121 18.08 -3.96 2.41
N ILE A 122 17.63 -3.39 1.30
CA ILE A 122 17.71 -1.94 1.08
C ILE A 122 16.31 -1.38 0.93
N ALA A 123 16.00 -0.36 1.74
CA ALA A 123 14.81 0.44 1.64
C ALA A 123 15.16 1.85 1.16
N LEU A 124 14.34 2.39 0.28
CA LEU A 124 14.49 3.73 -0.29
C LEU A 124 13.39 4.67 0.20
N GLY A 125 13.77 5.93 0.39
CA GLY A 125 12.85 7.01 0.69
C GLY A 125 12.29 6.96 2.11
N ASP A 126 11.37 7.87 2.40
CA ASP A 126 10.69 7.94 3.70
C ASP A 126 9.61 6.85 3.83
N GLU A 127 9.17 6.32 2.70
CA GLU A 127 8.20 5.23 2.58
C GLU A 127 8.80 3.83 2.82
N ASN A 128 10.14 3.73 3.00
CA ASN A 128 10.87 2.47 3.08
C ASN A 128 10.57 1.52 1.91
N PHE A 129 10.59 2.05 0.68
CA PHE A 129 10.37 1.27 -0.54
C PHE A 129 11.47 0.21 -0.68
N LEU A 130 11.12 -1.05 -0.47
CA LEU A 130 12.07 -2.15 -0.49
C LEU A 130 12.54 -2.45 -1.90
N MET A 131 13.86 -2.48 -2.07
CA MET A 131 14.51 -2.92 -3.30
C MET A 131 14.76 -4.43 -3.26
N PRO A 132 14.63 -5.13 -4.39
CA PRO A 132 15.21 -6.46 -4.54
C PRO A 132 16.70 -6.40 -4.21
N VAL A 133 17.17 -7.32 -3.38
CA VAL A 133 18.58 -7.39 -2.98
C VAL A 133 19.34 -8.16 -4.06
N PRO A 134 20.37 -7.60 -4.70
CA PRO A 134 21.22 -8.38 -5.58
C PRO A 134 21.93 -9.48 -4.80
N ALA A 135 22.25 -10.60 -5.46
CA ALA A 135 23.27 -11.50 -4.94
C ALA A 135 24.57 -10.72 -4.66
N ALA A 136 25.40 -11.18 -3.73
CA ALA A 136 26.68 -10.53 -3.43
C ALA A 136 27.51 -10.30 -4.71
N GLY A 137 27.99 -9.07 -4.89
CA GLY A 137 28.69 -8.60 -6.10
C GLY A 137 27.76 -8.17 -7.25
N GLY A 138 26.46 -8.40 -7.12
CA GLY A 138 25.45 -8.11 -8.13
C GLY A 138 25.03 -6.63 -8.18
N ILE A 139 24.35 -6.30 -9.28
CA ILE A 139 23.74 -4.99 -9.52
C ILE A 139 22.22 -5.18 -9.61
N VAL A 140 21.47 -4.39 -8.85
CA VAL A 140 20.02 -4.21 -9.07
C VAL A 140 19.78 -2.77 -9.49
N THR A 141 19.02 -2.58 -10.56
CA THR A 141 18.54 -1.27 -10.98
C THR A 141 17.02 -1.25 -10.97
N ILE A 142 16.43 -0.27 -10.30
CA ILE A 142 14.97 -0.14 -10.26
C ILE A 142 14.49 0.80 -11.36
N ALA A 143 13.59 0.27 -12.18
CA ALA A 143 12.73 1.05 -13.06
C ALA A 143 11.46 1.45 -12.32
N ASN A 144 10.81 2.51 -12.81
CA ASN A 144 9.58 3.07 -12.25
C ASN A 144 9.71 3.33 -10.76
N ALA A 145 10.82 3.93 -10.33
CA ALA A 145 10.99 4.32 -8.94
C ALA A 145 9.89 5.32 -8.53
N PRO A 146 9.39 5.22 -7.29
CA PRO A 146 8.38 6.15 -6.82
C PRO A 146 8.95 7.56 -6.69
N ARG A 147 8.08 8.56 -6.80
CA ARG A 147 8.39 9.95 -6.47
C ARG A 147 7.70 10.28 -5.16
N THR A 148 8.44 10.92 -4.26
CA THR A 148 7.85 11.60 -3.10
C THR A 148 8.30 13.05 -3.03
N ILE A 149 7.54 13.91 -2.34
CA ILE A 149 7.87 15.34 -2.16
C ILE A 149 9.26 15.51 -1.50
N ALA A 150 9.67 14.52 -0.70
CA ALA A 150 10.92 14.51 0.06
C ALA A 150 12.10 13.81 -0.66
N SER A 151 11.86 13.03 -1.72
CA SER A 151 12.90 12.30 -2.44
C SER A 151 12.86 12.63 -3.94
N ALA A 152 13.72 13.56 -4.37
CA ALA A 152 14.09 13.61 -5.78
C ALA A 152 14.78 12.29 -6.12
N ILE A 153 14.40 11.63 -7.22
CA ILE A 153 14.87 10.27 -7.56
C ILE A 153 16.41 10.14 -7.58
N ALA A 154 17.11 11.24 -7.85
CA ALA A 154 18.56 11.28 -7.82
C ALA A 154 19.18 11.31 -6.42
N ALA A 155 18.41 11.64 -5.36
CA ALA A 155 18.89 11.78 -3.98
C ALA A 155 17.85 11.21 -3.02
N VAL A 156 18.07 9.97 -2.57
CA VAL A 156 17.08 9.18 -1.85
C VAL A 156 17.63 8.75 -0.52
N LYS A 157 16.84 8.84 0.56
CA LYS A 157 17.23 8.26 1.85
C LYS A 157 17.35 6.76 1.72
N VAL A 158 18.41 6.19 2.27
CA VAL A 158 18.65 4.75 2.22
C VAL A 158 18.67 4.20 3.63
N THR A 159 17.98 3.09 3.83
CA THR A 159 18.10 2.28 5.04
C THR A 159 18.53 0.88 4.62
N LEU A 160 19.60 0.36 5.23
CA LEU A 160 20.09 -0.99 4.99
C LEU A 160 19.89 -1.85 6.23
N ALA A 161 19.20 -2.98 6.09
CA ALA A 161 19.15 -3.99 7.14
C ALA A 161 20.21 -5.06 6.84
N ALA A 162 21.28 -5.09 7.63
CA ALA A 162 22.33 -6.11 7.63
C ALA A 162 22.37 -6.84 8.97
N GLU A 163 23.25 -7.85 9.11
CA GLU A 163 23.45 -8.52 10.39
C GLU A 163 23.88 -7.53 11.50
N PRO A 164 23.49 -7.77 12.76
CA PRO A 164 23.91 -6.92 13.88
C PRO A 164 25.43 -6.72 13.90
N ARG A 165 25.86 -5.49 14.19
CA ARG A 165 27.29 -5.11 14.28
C ARG A 165 28.06 -5.16 12.96
N SER A 166 27.40 -5.34 11.82
CA SER A 166 28.01 -5.15 10.51
C SER A 166 28.42 -3.70 10.29
N VAL A 167 29.53 -3.50 9.58
CA VAL A 167 29.98 -2.18 9.10
C VAL A 167 29.53 -2.03 7.65
N ILE A 168 28.88 -0.91 7.35
CA ILE A 168 28.42 -0.59 5.99
C ILE A 168 29.21 0.61 5.49
N LYS A 169 29.69 0.56 4.24
CA LYS A 169 30.43 1.64 3.59
C LYS A 169 29.92 1.94 2.19
N ILE A 170 30.08 3.19 1.77
CA ILE A 170 30.02 3.60 0.37
C ILE A 170 31.43 4.08 -0.01
N GLY A 171 32.09 3.35 -0.92
CA GLY A 171 33.52 3.55 -1.15
C GLY A 171 34.32 3.33 0.15
N SER A 172 35.09 4.32 0.58
CA SER A 172 35.87 4.28 1.82
C SER A 172 35.13 4.81 3.06
N ALA A 173 34.00 5.51 2.88
CA ALA A 173 33.29 6.20 3.95
C ALA A 173 32.25 5.29 4.64
N ASN A 174 32.10 5.43 5.95
CA ASN A 174 31.06 4.74 6.71
C ASN A 174 29.67 5.26 6.33
N PHE A 175 28.73 4.35 6.16
CA PHE A 175 27.35 4.63 5.86
C PHE A 175 26.55 4.86 7.15
N THR A 176 25.75 5.92 7.19
CA THR A 176 24.81 6.19 8.28
C THR A 176 23.39 5.83 7.85
N GLN A 177 22.66 5.06 8.66
CA GLN A 177 21.28 4.67 8.38
C GLN A 177 20.38 5.89 8.17
N GLY A 178 19.56 5.86 7.13
CA GLY A 178 18.65 6.95 6.76
C GLY A 178 19.33 8.13 6.05
N GLN A 179 20.63 8.08 5.77
CA GLN A 179 21.30 9.15 5.03
C GLN A 179 20.84 9.20 3.58
N THR A 180 20.81 10.40 3.01
CA THR A 180 20.51 10.61 1.59
C THR A 180 21.70 10.20 0.73
N VAL A 181 21.46 9.33 -0.26
CA VAL A 181 22.45 8.85 -1.21
C VAL A 181 22.09 9.33 -2.61
N ASN A 182 23.11 9.77 -3.37
CA ASN A 182 22.93 10.22 -4.75
C ASN A 182 23.05 9.04 -5.73
N PHE A 183 21.98 8.75 -6.47
CA PHE A 183 21.88 7.64 -7.44
C PHE A 183 21.96 8.10 -8.90
N THR A 184 22.56 9.26 -9.19
CA THR A 184 22.84 9.70 -10.58
C THR A 184 23.70 8.66 -11.32
N VAL A 185 24.52 7.93 -10.57
CA VAL A 185 25.16 6.69 -11.01
C VAL A 185 24.84 5.57 -10.01
N PRO A 186 24.91 4.29 -10.41
CA PRO A 186 24.76 3.20 -9.46
C PRO A 186 25.76 3.29 -8.30
N VAL A 187 25.29 3.04 -7.08
CA VAL A 187 26.07 3.15 -5.84
C VAL A 187 26.32 1.78 -5.25
N THR A 188 27.58 1.49 -4.93
CA THR A 188 27.99 0.24 -4.29
C THR A 188 28.10 0.41 -2.78
N PHE A 189 27.34 -0.40 -2.06
CA PHE A 189 27.41 -0.57 -0.61
C PHE A 189 28.28 -1.78 -0.31
N THR A 190 29.31 -1.62 0.52
CA THR A 190 30.08 -2.75 1.04
C THR A 190 29.65 -3.01 2.47
N VAL A 191 29.17 -4.22 2.73
CA VAL A 191 28.76 -4.68 4.06
C VAL A 191 29.79 -5.69 4.54
N THR A 192 30.43 -5.37 5.66
CA THR A 192 31.40 -6.25 6.33
C THR A 192 30.77 -6.77 7.62
N ALA A 193 30.55 -8.08 7.68
CA ALA A 193 30.06 -8.77 8.87
C ALA A 193 31.10 -8.76 10.00
N GLN A 194 30.68 -9.14 11.21
CA GLN A 194 31.54 -9.11 12.40
C GLN A 194 32.74 -10.07 12.31
N ASP A 195 32.60 -11.17 11.55
CA ASP A 195 33.66 -12.14 11.29
C ASP A 195 34.71 -11.65 10.27
N GLY A 196 34.51 -10.44 9.70
CA GLY A 196 35.38 -9.84 8.69
C GLY A 196 34.98 -10.17 7.25
N THR A 197 33.98 -11.02 7.03
CA THR A 197 33.46 -11.35 5.70
C THR A 197 32.81 -10.11 5.08
N ALA A 198 33.22 -9.74 3.87
CA ALA A 198 32.69 -8.58 3.17
C ALA A 198 31.94 -8.96 1.88
N ALA A 199 30.80 -8.33 1.65
CA ALA A 199 30.02 -8.44 0.43
C ALA A 199 29.65 -7.05 -0.09
N SER A 200 29.62 -6.89 -1.41
CA SER A 200 29.26 -5.63 -2.07
C SER A 200 27.91 -5.76 -2.77
N TYR A 201 27.10 -4.72 -2.71
CA TYR A 201 25.77 -4.64 -3.31
C TYR A 201 25.65 -3.33 -4.07
N THR A 202 25.44 -3.40 -5.38
CA THR A 202 25.36 -2.20 -6.22
C THR A 202 23.92 -1.91 -6.58
N LEU A 203 23.49 -0.67 -6.34
CA LEU A 203 22.12 -0.24 -6.52
C LEU A 203 22.05 0.93 -7.49
N GLY A 204 21.23 0.79 -8.51
CA GLY A 204 20.90 1.84 -9.46
C GLY A 204 19.43 2.24 -9.33
N ILE A 205 19.15 3.51 -9.62
CA ILE A 205 17.80 3.96 -9.93
C ILE A 205 17.81 4.45 -11.37
N ALA A 206 16.99 3.84 -12.22
CA ALA A 206 16.90 4.27 -13.61
C ALA A 206 16.39 5.71 -13.68
N ALA A 207 17.03 6.54 -14.50
CA ALA A 207 16.65 7.94 -14.67
C ALA A 207 15.21 8.04 -15.16
N TYR A 208 14.45 9.00 -14.62
CA TYR A 208 13.08 9.25 -15.04
C TYR A 208 13.03 9.56 -16.54
N ASP A 209 12.13 8.88 -17.24
CA ASP A 209 11.77 9.17 -18.62
C ASP A 209 10.24 9.08 -18.73
N ALA A 210 9.61 10.09 -19.31
CA ALA A 210 8.15 10.20 -19.30
C ALA A 210 7.45 9.03 -20.02
N VAL A 211 8.14 8.34 -20.93
CA VAL A 211 7.55 7.31 -21.78
C VAL A 211 8.01 5.91 -21.36
N SER A 212 9.32 5.71 -21.31
CA SER A 212 9.95 4.41 -21.05
C SER A 212 10.13 4.09 -19.57
N ASN A 213 10.20 5.12 -18.71
CA ASN A 213 10.46 4.95 -17.28
C ASN A 213 9.70 5.98 -16.40
N PRO A 214 8.35 6.03 -16.48
CA PRO A 214 7.54 6.93 -15.66
C PRO A 214 7.63 6.60 -14.17
N TYR A 215 7.22 7.51 -13.29
CA TYR A 215 7.20 7.28 -11.85
C TYR A 215 6.24 6.14 -11.47
N GLY A 216 6.67 5.24 -10.60
CA GLY A 216 5.84 4.12 -10.14
C GLY A 216 4.91 4.48 -8.97
N ILE A 217 3.67 4.03 -9.03
CA ILE A 217 2.69 4.12 -7.94
C ILE A 217 2.51 2.72 -7.35
N TYR A 218 2.94 2.56 -6.09
CA TYR A 218 2.94 1.29 -5.35
C TYR A 218 2.08 1.34 -4.08
N THR A 219 1.83 2.55 -3.59
CA THR A 219 1.16 2.82 -2.31
C THR A 219 0.19 3.98 -2.48
N VAL A 220 -0.72 4.11 -1.51
CA VAL A 220 -1.64 5.24 -1.46
C VAL A 220 -0.89 6.57 -1.34
N ALA A 221 0.25 6.60 -0.63
CA ALA A 221 1.10 7.79 -0.52
C ALA A 221 1.65 8.22 -1.89
N HIS A 222 2.11 7.28 -2.72
CA HIS A 222 2.59 7.61 -4.06
C HIS A 222 1.47 8.14 -4.96
N LEU A 223 0.26 7.57 -4.85
CA LEU A 223 -0.91 8.07 -5.56
C LEU A 223 -1.27 9.50 -5.11
N ASN A 224 -1.19 9.78 -3.81
CA ASN A 224 -1.41 11.11 -3.25
C ASN A 224 -0.33 12.12 -3.71
N ASP A 225 0.90 11.67 -3.90
CA ASP A 225 2.03 12.52 -4.31
C ASP A 225 2.01 12.97 -5.77
N VAL A 226 1.17 12.36 -6.62
CA VAL A 226 0.88 12.83 -7.98
C VAL A 226 0.45 14.31 -7.97
N ARG A 227 -0.22 14.76 -6.90
CA ARG A 227 -0.65 16.17 -6.73
C ARG A 227 0.52 17.16 -6.78
N ASN A 228 1.74 16.72 -6.45
CA ASN A 228 2.93 17.56 -6.34
C ASN A 228 3.75 17.63 -7.64
N ASN A 229 3.33 16.94 -8.70
CA ASN A 229 3.85 17.13 -10.07
C ASN A 229 2.81 16.67 -11.07
N LYS A 230 1.85 17.57 -11.33
CA LYS A 230 0.69 17.29 -12.18
C LYS A 230 1.03 17.16 -13.68
N ALA A 231 2.27 17.48 -14.07
CA ALA A 231 2.80 17.31 -15.42
C ALA A 231 3.65 16.03 -15.58
N GLY A 232 3.89 15.30 -14.49
CA GLY A 232 4.68 14.06 -14.52
C GLY A 232 3.95 12.91 -15.20
N SER A 233 4.71 11.90 -15.63
CA SER A 233 4.16 10.63 -16.11
C SER A 233 4.28 9.56 -15.04
N TYR A 234 3.20 8.82 -14.84
CA TYR A 234 3.03 7.85 -13.75
C TYR A 234 2.50 6.53 -14.27
N LYS A 235 2.94 5.44 -13.64
CA LYS A 235 2.45 4.09 -13.89
C LYS A 235 2.11 3.39 -12.57
N MET A 236 0.89 2.85 -12.45
CA MET A 236 0.54 1.97 -11.34
C MET A 236 1.23 0.62 -11.50
N MET A 237 1.76 0.11 -10.39
CA MET A 237 2.52 -1.13 -10.34
C MET A 237 1.79 -2.24 -9.58
N ASN A 238 0.67 -1.91 -8.94
CA ASN A 238 -0.21 -2.81 -8.21
C ASN A 238 -1.60 -2.16 -8.02
N ASN A 239 -2.57 -2.94 -7.50
CA ASN A 239 -3.83 -2.38 -7.03
C ASN A 239 -3.57 -1.50 -5.80
N ILE A 240 -4.23 -0.34 -5.74
CA ILE A 240 -4.13 0.60 -4.64
C ILE A 240 -5.44 0.60 -3.86
N THR A 241 -5.44 0.07 -2.65
CA THR A 241 -6.63 0.11 -1.78
C THR A 241 -6.58 1.36 -0.91
N LEU A 242 -7.55 2.28 -1.10
CA LEU A 242 -7.69 3.46 -0.27
C LEU A 242 -8.25 3.08 1.13
N PRO A 243 -7.96 3.88 2.19
CA PRO A 243 -8.45 3.60 3.54
C PRO A 243 -9.97 3.50 3.63
N ALA A 244 -10.46 2.81 4.67
CA ALA A 244 -11.88 2.85 5.00
C ALA A 244 -12.35 4.29 5.28
N ARG A 245 -13.62 4.56 4.98
CA ARG A 245 -14.27 5.88 5.13
C ARG A 245 -14.21 6.42 6.58
N ASP A 246 -14.09 5.57 7.57
CA ASP A 246 -14.10 5.91 9.00
C ASP A 246 -12.76 5.62 9.69
N ALA A 247 -11.72 5.23 8.93
CA ALA A 247 -10.43 4.93 9.51
C ALA A 247 -9.74 6.23 9.99
N ALA A 248 -9.43 6.28 11.30
CA ALA A 248 -8.58 7.31 11.90
C ALA A 248 -7.19 7.44 11.22
N GLY A 249 -6.77 6.43 10.45
CA GLY A 249 -5.49 6.37 9.74
C GLY A 249 -5.41 7.10 8.40
N ALA A 250 -6.51 7.66 7.85
CA ALA A 250 -6.44 8.36 6.56
C ALA A 250 -5.55 9.62 6.56
N ALA A 251 -5.44 10.28 7.72
CA ALA A 251 -4.51 11.39 7.93
C ALA A 251 -3.03 10.95 7.87
N ALA A 252 -2.73 9.72 8.29
CA ALA A 252 -1.35 9.19 8.34
C ALA A 252 -0.76 8.91 6.95
N ILE A 253 -1.59 8.86 5.90
CA ILE A 253 -1.16 8.63 4.52
C ILE A 253 -1.31 9.87 3.62
N GLY A 254 -1.47 11.05 4.25
CA GLY A 254 -1.45 12.34 3.54
C GLY A 254 -2.74 12.70 2.80
N ILE A 255 -3.83 11.96 2.99
CA ILE A 255 -5.15 12.34 2.46
C ILE A 255 -5.95 12.99 3.59
N SER A 256 -5.74 14.29 3.78
CA SER A 256 -6.54 15.12 4.70
C SER A 256 -8.03 14.95 4.41
N ASP A 257 -8.88 15.02 5.44
CA ASP A 257 -10.36 14.98 5.35
C ASP A 257 -11.02 13.78 4.65
N TYR A 258 -10.26 12.74 4.28
CA TYR A 258 -10.79 11.56 3.57
C TYR A 258 -11.94 10.89 4.32
N ALA A 259 -11.90 10.88 5.65
CA ALA A 259 -12.95 10.27 6.46
C ALA A 259 -14.31 10.97 6.27
N ASP A 260 -14.26 12.31 6.18
CA ASP A 260 -15.45 13.14 6.08
C ASP A 260 -15.90 13.35 4.64
N LYS A 261 -14.94 13.57 3.72
CA LYS A 261 -15.16 14.03 2.35
C LYS A 261 -14.67 13.08 1.26
N GLY A 262 -13.98 11.98 1.61
CA GLY A 262 -13.38 11.07 0.65
C GLY A 262 -12.23 11.68 -0.14
N TRP A 263 -11.94 11.13 -1.32
CA TRP A 263 -10.80 11.49 -2.15
C TRP A 263 -10.83 12.95 -2.57
N LEU A 264 -9.72 13.67 -2.33
CA LEU A 264 -9.48 14.99 -2.89
C LEU A 264 -8.92 14.83 -4.32
N PRO A 265 -9.51 15.43 -5.35
CA PRO A 265 -9.01 15.30 -6.71
C PRO A 265 -7.52 15.67 -6.84
N ILE A 266 -6.77 14.99 -7.71
CA ILE A 266 -5.33 15.21 -7.86
C ILE A 266 -4.99 16.65 -8.26
N ALA A 267 -5.78 17.19 -9.18
CA ALA A 267 -5.74 18.58 -9.63
C ALA A 267 -6.87 19.39 -8.99
N HIS A 268 -7.06 19.23 -7.68
CA HIS A 268 -7.87 20.15 -6.90
C HIS A 268 -7.22 21.54 -6.91
N ASP A 269 -8.04 22.56 -7.16
CA ASP A 269 -7.67 23.95 -7.05
C ASP A 269 -8.67 24.66 -6.14
N ALA A 270 -8.22 25.07 -4.96
CA ALA A 270 -9.04 25.78 -3.99
C ALA A 270 -9.36 27.22 -4.41
N SER A 271 -8.66 27.76 -5.42
CA SER A 271 -8.72 29.17 -5.82
C SER A 271 -9.70 29.45 -6.96
N VAL A 272 -10.27 28.41 -7.58
CA VAL A 272 -11.16 28.56 -8.74
C VAL A 272 -12.64 28.47 -8.36
N ASN A 273 -13.26 29.65 -8.20
CA ASN A 273 -14.71 29.82 -8.16
C ASN A 273 -15.19 30.09 -9.59
N PHE A 274 -15.84 29.12 -10.24
CA PHE A 274 -16.39 29.32 -11.57
C PHE A 274 -17.73 30.07 -11.50
N GLY A 275 -17.66 31.38 -11.24
CA GLY A 275 -18.69 32.30 -11.75
C GLY A 275 -18.50 32.44 -13.25
N ALA A 276 -19.59 32.28 -14.02
CA ALA A 276 -19.71 32.36 -15.48
C ALA A 276 -18.44 32.82 -16.25
N VAL A 277 -17.91 31.92 -17.11
CA VAL A 277 -16.69 31.97 -17.96
C VAL A 277 -15.52 31.18 -17.36
N PRO A 278 -15.08 30.08 -18.00
CA PRO A 278 -13.89 29.36 -17.56
C PRO A 278 -12.61 30.18 -17.86
N PRO A 279 -11.87 30.69 -16.86
CA PRO A 279 -10.48 31.09 -17.11
C PRO A 279 -9.67 29.86 -17.53
N ALA A 280 -8.65 30.07 -18.37
CA ALA A 280 -7.72 29.02 -18.79
C ALA A 280 -7.26 28.22 -17.58
N VAL A 281 -7.53 26.91 -17.56
CA VAL A 281 -7.29 26.11 -16.36
C VAL A 281 -5.79 25.82 -16.24
N THR A 282 -5.08 26.65 -15.49
CA THR A 282 -3.61 26.56 -15.33
C THR A 282 -3.15 25.49 -14.35
N ASN A 283 -4.06 24.90 -13.56
CA ASN A 283 -3.75 23.97 -12.46
C ASN A 283 -4.22 22.52 -12.69
N GLY A 284 -4.66 22.18 -13.91
CA GLY A 284 -5.08 20.82 -14.26
C GLY A 284 -3.94 19.78 -14.21
N PHE A 285 -4.31 18.51 -14.15
CA PHE A 285 -3.40 17.42 -14.47
C PHE A 285 -3.13 17.44 -15.98
N THR A 286 -1.86 17.50 -16.36
CA THR A 286 -1.40 17.60 -17.76
C THR A 286 -0.48 16.45 -18.17
N GLY A 287 -0.12 15.59 -17.22
CA GLY A 287 0.78 14.48 -17.43
C GLY A 287 0.11 13.22 -17.98
N THR A 288 0.81 12.10 -17.83
CA THR A 288 0.33 10.76 -18.21
C THR A 288 0.07 9.93 -16.96
N PHE A 289 -1.03 9.18 -16.93
CA PHE A 289 -1.36 8.21 -15.90
C PHE A 289 -1.75 6.88 -16.56
N ASP A 290 -0.84 5.91 -16.50
CA ASP A 290 -1.10 4.53 -16.92
C ASP A 290 -1.42 3.68 -15.68
N GLY A 291 -2.66 3.21 -15.57
CA GLY A 291 -3.06 2.36 -14.46
C GLY A 291 -2.53 0.93 -14.54
N GLY A 292 -1.85 0.54 -15.62
CA GLY A 292 -1.24 -0.78 -15.74
C GLY A 292 -2.22 -1.96 -15.66
N ASN A 293 -3.51 -1.72 -15.91
CA ASN A 293 -4.64 -2.64 -15.68
C ASN A 293 -4.92 -2.96 -14.21
N PHE A 294 -4.38 -2.17 -13.28
CA PHE A 294 -4.68 -2.23 -11.86
C PHE A 294 -5.87 -1.33 -11.50
N SER A 295 -6.43 -1.55 -10.30
CA SER A 295 -7.52 -0.75 -9.77
C SER A 295 -7.13 0.08 -8.56
N ILE A 296 -7.76 1.25 -8.45
CA ILE A 296 -7.87 2.01 -7.21
C ILE A 296 -9.16 1.55 -6.53
N ASP A 297 -9.00 0.77 -5.46
CA ASP A 297 -10.09 0.12 -4.74
C ASP A 297 -10.52 0.95 -3.53
N ASN A 298 -11.77 0.75 -3.12
CA ASN A 298 -12.43 1.48 -2.04
C ASN A 298 -12.45 3.01 -2.29
N PHE A 299 -12.63 3.39 -3.56
CA PHE A 299 -12.69 4.79 -3.95
C PHE A 299 -13.99 5.46 -3.49
N TYR A 300 -13.86 6.50 -2.67
CA TYR A 300 -14.99 7.21 -2.08
C TYR A 300 -14.86 8.72 -2.29
N ILE A 301 -15.97 9.40 -2.57
CA ILE A 301 -16.05 10.86 -2.70
C ILE A 301 -17.35 11.33 -2.03
N ARG A 302 -17.26 12.35 -1.18
CA ARG A 302 -18.39 13.06 -0.57
C ARG A 302 -18.09 14.57 -0.51
N ARG A 303 -18.00 15.17 -1.68
CA ARG A 303 -17.68 16.60 -1.88
C ARG A 303 -18.87 17.33 -2.49
N ASN A 304 -19.10 18.59 -2.13
CA ASN A 304 -20.28 19.35 -2.56
C ASN A 304 -19.87 20.50 -3.49
N ALA A 305 -20.53 20.60 -4.65
CA ALA A 305 -20.26 21.53 -5.74
C ALA A 305 -20.25 23.03 -5.35
N ALA A 306 -20.90 23.43 -4.25
CA ALA A 306 -20.87 24.83 -3.80
C ALA A 306 -19.50 25.29 -3.24
N ALA A 307 -18.63 24.35 -2.86
CA ALA A 307 -17.29 24.62 -2.33
C ALA A 307 -16.17 23.79 -3.00
N ASP A 308 -16.52 22.66 -3.64
CA ASP A 308 -15.59 21.74 -4.27
C ASP A 308 -15.92 21.61 -5.78
N ASN A 309 -15.22 22.36 -6.63
CA ASN A 309 -15.37 22.26 -8.09
C ASN A 309 -14.51 21.11 -8.65
N TYR A 310 -14.94 20.48 -9.76
CA TYR A 310 -14.20 19.43 -10.49
C TYR A 310 -13.83 18.22 -9.65
N ILE A 311 -14.88 17.50 -9.25
CA ILE A 311 -14.79 16.32 -8.40
C ILE A 311 -14.46 15.07 -9.24
N GLY A 312 -13.61 14.19 -8.72
CA GLY A 312 -13.19 12.95 -9.37
C GLY A 312 -11.82 12.50 -8.85
N LEU A 313 -11.24 11.47 -9.47
CA LEU A 313 -9.86 11.06 -9.16
C LEU A 313 -8.87 12.19 -9.49
N PHE A 314 -8.97 12.72 -10.70
CA PHE A 314 -8.09 13.79 -11.18
C PHE A 314 -8.66 15.18 -10.98
N GLY A 315 -9.98 15.33 -11.07
CA GLY A 315 -10.62 16.64 -11.10
C GLY A 315 -10.43 17.26 -12.47
N ILE A 316 -9.60 18.30 -12.58
CA ILE A 316 -9.35 18.96 -13.87
C ILE A 316 -8.20 18.28 -14.60
N THR A 317 -8.43 17.92 -15.86
CA THR A 317 -7.39 17.44 -16.77
C THR A 317 -7.28 18.38 -17.96
N SER A 318 -6.06 18.65 -18.44
CA SER A 318 -5.80 19.49 -19.61
C SER A 318 -4.69 18.85 -20.44
N ASN A 319 -5.00 18.39 -21.64
CA ASN A 319 -4.07 17.65 -22.51
C ASN A 319 -3.40 16.43 -21.83
N ALA A 320 -4.04 15.86 -20.81
CA ALA A 320 -3.53 14.67 -20.11
C ALA A 320 -3.88 13.37 -20.85
N SER A 321 -3.07 12.34 -20.61
CA SER A 321 -3.36 10.97 -21.04
C SER A 321 -3.63 10.09 -19.83
N ILE A 322 -4.81 9.48 -19.75
CA ILE A 322 -5.19 8.55 -18.67
C ILE A 322 -5.62 7.24 -19.32
N SER A 323 -5.01 6.12 -18.93
CA SER A 323 -5.27 4.81 -19.53
C SER A 323 -5.20 3.70 -18.48
N ASN A 324 -5.78 2.53 -18.81
CA ASN A 324 -5.64 1.27 -18.08
C ASN A 324 -5.87 1.32 -16.56
N THR A 325 -6.69 2.24 -16.07
CA THR A 325 -6.94 2.42 -14.63
C THR A 325 -8.35 1.99 -14.27
N GLY A 326 -8.47 0.98 -13.42
CA GLY A 326 -9.73 0.63 -12.79
C GLY A 326 -10.01 1.55 -11.59
N ILE A 327 -11.27 1.90 -11.37
CA ILE A 327 -11.72 2.55 -10.13
C ILE A 327 -12.87 1.71 -9.58
N ARG A 328 -12.70 1.17 -8.38
CA ARG A 328 -13.75 0.41 -7.70
C ARG A 328 -14.23 1.20 -6.50
N GLY A 329 -15.51 1.57 -6.54
CA GLY A 329 -16.14 2.39 -5.52
C GLY A 329 -16.14 1.73 -4.15
N SER A 330 -16.21 2.56 -3.10
CA SER A 330 -16.57 2.08 -1.77
C SER A 330 -17.98 1.50 -1.83
N VAL A 331 -18.10 0.31 -1.29
CA VAL A 331 -19.26 -0.53 -1.48
C VAL A 331 -20.16 -0.53 -0.24
N SER A 332 -19.90 0.34 0.75
CA SER A 332 -20.81 0.55 1.87
C SER A 332 -22.05 1.31 1.39
N PRO A 333 -23.25 0.68 1.34
CA PRO A 333 -24.47 1.44 1.21
C PRO A 333 -24.65 2.23 2.50
N SER A 334 -24.76 3.56 2.38
CA SER A 334 -25.49 4.35 3.36
C SER A 334 -26.98 4.13 3.16
#